data_AF-A0A9E0I0N1-F1
#
_entry.id   AF-A0A9E0I0N1-F1
#
_cell.length_a   1.000
_cell.length_b   1.000
_cell.length_c   1.000
_cell.angle_alpha   90.00
_cell.angle_beta   90.00
_cell.angle_gamma   90.00
#
_symmetry.space_group_name_H-M   'P 1'
#
loop_
_entity.id
_entity.type
_entity.pdbx_description
1 polymer ?
#
loop_
_entity_poly.entity_id
_entity_poly.type
_entity_poly.pdbx_seq_one_letter_code
_entity_poly.pdbx_strand_id
1 'polypeptide(L)'
;APERAEILADFYARFKTYPLVVDKWFSYQARAVRPSALDDIRALADHPDFTLKNPNRVRSLYGSFAMRNPVVFHQKSGEGYALFEKVILELDPINPQIASRLLTSLRDWKKYSPARQSLMKQTLEHIVRKQDLSPNSYEIASKTLG
;
A
#
# COMPACT_ATOMS: atom_id res chain seq x y z
N ALA A 1 -16.25 -5.80 15.22
CA ALA A 1 -17.66 -6.10 15.50
C ALA A 1 -18.22 -6.84 14.29
N PRO A 2 -19.01 -7.92 14.48
CA PRO A 2 -19.54 -8.76 13.41
C PRO A 2 -20.26 -7.98 12.29
N GLU A 3 -20.92 -6.88 12.66
CA GLU A 3 -21.68 -5.97 11.79
C GLU A 3 -20.79 -5.35 10.69
N ARG A 4 -19.48 -5.21 10.92
CA ARG A 4 -18.56 -4.67 9.91
C ARG A 4 -18.54 -5.55 8.66
N ALA A 5 -18.43 -6.87 8.86
CA ALA A 5 -18.32 -7.79 7.74
C ALA A 5 -19.62 -7.77 6.91
N GLU A 6 -20.76 -7.76 7.58
CA GLU A 6 -22.09 -7.68 6.97
C GLU A 6 -22.27 -6.37 6.19
N ILE A 7 -21.93 -5.22 6.78
CA ILE A 7 -22.06 -3.91 6.12
C ILE A 7 -21.14 -3.82 4.89
N LEU A 8 -19.90 -4.31 4.99
CA LEU A 8 -18.97 -4.31 3.86
C LEU A 8 -19.44 -5.25 2.74
N ALA A 9 -20.00 -6.41 3.09
CA ALA A 9 -20.56 -7.35 2.13
C ALA A 9 -21.81 -6.79 1.44
N ASP A 10 -22.75 -6.19 2.19
CA ASP A 10 -23.93 -5.52 1.63
C ASP A 10 -23.54 -4.39 0.69
N PHE A 11 -22.63 -3.52 1.13
CA PHE A 11 -22.14 -2.41 0.31
C PHE A 11 -21.55 -2.92 -1.01
N TYR A 12 -20.70 -3.95 -0.95
CA TYR A 12 -20.11 -4.52 -2.15
C TYR A 12 -21.16 -5.16 -3.06
N ALA A 13 -22.08 -5.97 -2.51
CA ALA A 13 -23.13 -6.63 -3.28
C ALA A 13 -24.00 -5.65 -4.07
N ARG A 14 -24.33 -4.51 -3.45
CA ARG A 14 -25.13 -3.43 -4.07
C ARG A 14 -24.39 -2.64 -5.13
N PHE A 15 -23.06 -2.48 -4.99
CA PHE A 15 -22.29 -1.53 -5.80
C PHE A 15 -21.18 -2.14 -6.64
N LYS A 16 -21.01 -3.47 -6.68
CA LYS A 16 -19.95 -4.15 -7.44
C LYS A 16 -19.90 -3.79 -8.93
N THR A 17 -21.03 -3.40 -9.52
CA THR A 17 -21.11 -2.98 -10.94
C THR A 17 -20.67 -1.54 -11.18
N TYR A 18 -20.35 -0.77 -10.13
CA TYR A 18 -19.91 0.62 -10.21
C TYR A 18 -18.44 0.73 -9.79
N PRO A 19 -17.48 0.69 -10.74
CA PRO A 19 -16.06 0.57 -10.41
C PRO A 19 -15.56 1.64 -9.44
N LEU A 20 -15.91 2.91 -9.64
CA LEU A 20 -15.46 4.01 -8.76
C LEU A 20 -16.05 3.93 -7.34
N VAL A 21 -17.18 3.26 -7.16
CA VAL A 21 -17.77 3.01 -5.83
C VAL A 21 -17.03 1.87 -5.15
N VAL A 22 -16.65 0.84 -5.90
CA VAL A 22 -15.78 -0.25 -5.41
C VAL A 22 -14.39 0.29 -4.99
N ASP A 23 -13.84 1.31 -5.67
CA ASP A 23 -12.62 1.99 -5.18
C ASP A 23 -12.78 2.57 -3.79
N LYS A 24 -13.94 3.17 -3.49
CA LYS A 24 -14.21 3.71 -2.15
C LYS A 24 -14.27 2.57 -1.13
N TRP A 25 -14.91 1.46 -1.49
CA TRP A 25 -14.98 0.26 -0.65
C TRP A 25 -13.60 -0.30 -0.28
N PHE A 26 -12.67 -0.42 -1.25
CA PHE A 26 -11.27 -0.78 -0.97
C PHE A 26 -10.60 0.26 -0.06
N SER A 27 -10.76 1.55 -0.38
CA SER A 27 -10.11 2.65 0.34
C SER A 27 -10.54 2.75 1.80
N TYR A 28 -11.83 2.54 2.11
CA TYR A 28 -12.32 2.56 3.48
C TYR A 28 -11.73 1.45 4.32
N GLN A 29 -11.61 0.24 3.76
CA GLN A 29 -11.02 -0.88 4.47
C GLN A 29 -9.51 -0.71 4.68
N ALA A 30 -8.79 -0.24 3.65
CA ALA A 30 -7.34 0.02 3.74
C ALA A 30 -6.97 1.11 4.78
N ARG A 31 -7.92 1.97 5.14
CA ARG A 31 -7.77 3.04 6.14
C ARG A 31 -8.16 2.62 7.55
N ALA A 32 -8.71 1.43 7.74
CA ALA A 32 -9.13 0.95 9.04
C ALA A 32 -7.91 0.76 9.96
N VAL A 33 -8.03 1.21 11.21
CA VAL A 33 -7.02 1.00 12.26
C VAL A 33 -7.55 -0.08 13.19
N ARG A 34 -7.06 -1.32 13.01
CA ARG A 34 -7.45 -2.48 13.82
C ARG A 34 -6.33 -3.52 13.83
N PRO A 35 -6.33 -4.46 14.80
CA PRO A 35 -5.29 -5.49 14.87
C PRO A 35 -5.12 -6.31 13.59
N SER A 36 -6.22 -6.63 12.89
CA SER A 36 -6.20 -7.42 11.64
C SER A 36 -5.99 -6.59 10.37
N ALA A 37 -5.64 -5.30 10.45
CA ALA A 37 -5.67 -4.42 9.27
C ALA A 37 -4.75 -4.88 8.14
N LEU A 38 -3.58 -5.45 8.45
CA LEU A 38 -2.68 -6.00 7.42
C LEU A 38 -3.25 -7.26 6.76
N ASP A 39 -3.91 -8.12 7.53
CA ASP A 39 -4.58 -9.31 6.99
C ASP A 39 -5.78 -8.94 6.13
N ASP A 40 -6.55 -7.93 6.55
CA ASP A 40 -7.63 -7.36 5.75
C ASP A 40 -7.08 -6.83 4.40
N ILE A 41 -5.92 -6.15 4.39
CA ILE A 41 -5.29 -5.64 3.16
C ILE A 41 -4.83 -6.79 2.26
N ARG A 42 -4.23 -7.84 2.83
CA ARG A 42 -3.83 -9.04 2.07
C ARG A 42 -5.05 -9.73 1.45
N ALA A 43 -6.12 -9.94 2.22
CA ALA A 43 -7.35 -10.51 1.72
C ALA A 43 -8.01 -9.66 0.61
N LEU A 44 -7.92 -8.33 0.70
CA LEU A 44 -8.38 -7.43 -0.36
C LEU A 44 -7.53 -7.50 -1.63
N ALA A 45 -6.24 -7.80 -1.52
CA ALA A 45 -5.39 -8.02 -2.68
C ALA A 45 -5.77 -9.30 -3.46
N ASP A 46 -6.36 -10.28 -2.78
CA ASP A 46 -6.86 -11.53 -3.37
C ASP A 46 -8.33 -11.43 -3.87
N HIS A 47 -8.97 -10.27 -3.67
CA HIS A 47 -10.37 -10.07 -4.05
C HIS A 47 -10.54 -10.05 -5.58
N PRO A 48 -11.62 -10.64 -6.16
CA PRO A 48 -11.80 -10.75 -7.61
C PRO A 48 -11.82 -9.41 -8.37
N ASP A 49 -12.30 -8.33 -7.73
CA ASP A 49 -12.28 -6.98 -8.31
C ASP A 49 -10.95 -6.22 -8.10
N PHE A 50 -9.94 -6.85 -7.50
CA PHE A 50 -8.60 -6.28 -7.36
C PHE A 50 -7.69 -6.79 -8.47
N THR A 51 -6.88 -5.88 -9.02
CA THR A 51 -5.78 -6.24 -9.92
C THR A 51 -4.74 -5.13 -9.93
N LEU A 52 -3.45 -5.52 -9.93
CA LEU A 52 -2.33 -4.59 -10.06
C LEU A 52 -2.32 -3.83 -11.40
N LYS A 53 -3.00 -4.36 -12.42
CA LYS A 53 -3.12 -3.72 -13.74
C LYS A 53 -4.06 -2.51 -13.74
N ASN A 54 -4.94 -2.40 -12.74
CA ASN A 54 -5.87 -1.28 -12.62
C ASN A 54 -5.28 -0.23 -11.66
N PRO A 55 -4.83 0.93 -12.17
CA PRO A 55 -4.18 1.93 -11.33
C PRO A 55 -5.12 2.54 -10.28
N ASN A 56 -6.44 2.54 -10.52
CA ASN A 56 -7.40 2.98 -9.51
C ASN A 56 -7.50 1.97 -8.35
N ARG A 57 -7.50 0.66 -8.63
CA ARG A 57 -7.46 -0.40 -7.60
C ARG A 57 -6.19 -0.33 -6.75
N VAL A 58 -5.04 -0.18 -7.40
CA VAL A 58 -3.76 -0.02 -6.69
C VAL A 58 -3.78 1.20 -5.78
N ARG A 59 -4.29 2.34 -6.27
CA ARG A 59 -4.40 3.56 -5.48
C ARG A 59 -5.41 3.41 -4.33
N SER A 60 -6.55 2.76 -4.56
CA SER A 60 -7.58 2.60 -3.54
C SER A 60 -7.16 1.65 -2.42
N LEU A 61 -6.43 0.57 -2.70
CA LEU A 61 -5.91 -0.33 -1.68
C LEU A 61 -4.57 0.17 -1.12
N TYR A 62 -3.49 0.03 -1.88
CA TYR A 62 -2.12 0.26 -1.40
C TYR A 62 -1.78 1.74 -1.24
N GLY A 63 -2.34 2.61 -2.10
CA GLY A 63 -2.20 4.06 -1.92
C GLY A 63 -2.88 4.55 -0.65
N SER A 64 -4.11 4.10 -0.39
CA SER A 64 -4.82 4.41 0.86
C SER A 64 -4.10 3.86 2.09
N PHE A 65 -3.58 2.64 2.02
CA PHE A 65 -2.80 2.05 3.10
C PHE A 65 -1.54 2.88 3.41
N ALA A 66 -0.66 3.08 2.43
CA ALA A 66 0.63 3.72 2.65
C ALA A 66 0.53 5.23 2.95
N MET A 67 -0.43 5.94 2.33
CA MET A 67 -0.53 7.41 2.43
C MET A 67 -1.60 7.89 3.41
N ARG A 68 -2.58 7.06 3.76
CA ARG A 68 -3.75 7.46 4.57
C ARG A 68 -3.98 6.59 5.81
N ASN A 69 -3.10 5.63 6.09
CA ASN A 69 -3.13 4.81 7.30
C ASN A 69 -1.76 4.73 7.98
N PRO A 70 -1.19 5.86 8.46
CA PRO A 70 0.14 5.88 9.08
C PRO A 70 0.23 5.02 10.34
N VAL A 71 -0.89 4.80 11.04
CA VAL A 71 -0.91 3.97 12.25
C VAL A 71 -0.60 2.51 11.94
N VAL A 72 -1.19 1.96 10.87
CA VAL A 72 -0.94 0.57 10.45
C VAL A 72 0.34 0.48 9.60
N PHE A 73 0.56 1.43 8.69
CA PHE A 73 1.73 1.42 7.81
C PHE A 73 3.06 1.53 8.58
N HIS A 74 3.11 2.36 9.62
CA HIS A 74 4.30 2.55 10.45
C HIS A 74 4.22 1.75 11.78
N GLN A 75 3.58 0.59 11.80
CA GLN A 75 3.60 -0.28 12.97
C GLN A 75 5.03 -0.69 13.34
N LYS A 76 5.26 -0.91 14.64
CA LYS A 76 6.58 -1.24 15.19
C LYS A 76 7.15 -2.55 14.65
N SER A 77 6.30 -3.48 14.21
CA SER A 77 6.73 -4.76 13.65
C SER A 77 7.43 -4.62 12.29
N GLY A 78 7.20 -3.53 11.56
CA GLY A 78 7.74 -3.33 10.21
C GLY A 78 7.00 -4.10 9.11
N GLU A 79 5.98 -4.90 9.43
CA GLU A 79 5.23 -5.68 8.45
C GLU A 79 4.56 -4.82 7.37
N GLY A 80 4.14 -3.61 7.73
CA GLY A 80 3.59 -2.67 6.76
C GLY A 80 4.60 -2.27 5.68
N TYR A 81 5.88 -2.14 6.05
CA TYR A 81 6.95 -1.87 5.10
C TYR A 81 7.30 -3.09 4.26
N ALA A 82 7.33 -4.29 4.85
CA ALA A 82 7.58 -5.54 4.12
C ALA A 82 6.49 -5.82 3.07
N LEU A 83 5.21 -5.62 3.42
CA LEU A 83 4.11 -5.70 2.47
C LEU A 83 4.28 -4.66 1.35
N PHE A 84 4.62 -3.43 1.71
CA PHE A 84 4.80 -2.34 0.76
C PHE A 84 5.96 -2.60 -0.21
N GLU A 85 7.11 -3.10 0.27
CA GLU A 85 8.24 -3.50 -0.56
C GLU A 85 7.83 -4.52 -1.61
N LYS A 86 7.17 -5.60 -1.19
CA LYS A 86 6.66 -6.64 -2.10
C LYS A 86 5.77 -6.03 -3.19
N VAL A 87 4.83 -5.16 -2.80
CA VAL A 87 3.91 -4.50 -3.72
C VAL A 87 4.65 -3.59 -4.71
N ILE A 88 5.65 -2.82 -4.25
CA ILE A 88 6.44 -1.96 -5.13
C ILE A 88 7.17 -2.81 -6.17
N LEU A 89 7.83 -3.90 -5.75
CA LEU A 89 8.59 -4.76 -6.65
C LEU A 89 7.71 -5.51 -7.66
N GLU A 90 6.47 -5.85 -7.30
CA GLU A 90 5.50 -6.44 -8.23
C GLU A 90 4.87 -5.40 -9.17
N LEU A 91 4.59 -4.20 -8.65
CA LEU A 91 3.92 -3.14 -9.40
C LEU A 91 4.86 -2.42 -10.36
N ASP A 92 6.11 -2.22 -9.99
CA ASP A 92 7.08 -1.47 -10.78
C ASP A 92 7.20 -1.93 -12.24
N PRO A 93 7.34 -3.23 -12.57
CA PRO A 93 7.37 -3.67 -13.97
C PRO A 93 6.03 -3.50 -14.71
N ILE A 94 4.90 -3.37 -13.98
CA ILE A 94 3.56 -3.21 -14.55
C ILE A 94 3.26 -1.72 -14.80
N ASN A 95 3.56 -0.88 -13.82
CA ASN A 95 3.28 0.54 -13.83
C ASN A 95 4.29 1.32 -12.95
N PRO A 96 5.47 1.66 -13.51
CA PRO A 96 6.52 2.44 -12.86
C PRO A 96 6.04 3.76 -12.26
N GLN A 97 5.05 4.42 -12.88
CA GLN A 97 4.55 5.72 -12.44
C GLN A 97 3.75 5.62 -11.14
N ILE A 98 2.96 4.56 -10.97
CA ILE A 98 2.22 4.34 -9.72
C ILE A 98 3.16 3.84 -8.63
N ALA A 99 4.08 2.92 -8.95
CA ALA A 99 5.10 2.46 -8.00
C ALA A 99 5.92 3.64 -7.44
N SER A 100 6.45 4.50 -8.31
CA SER A 100 7.21 5.69 -7.89
C SER A 100 6.36 6.68 -7.08
N ARG A 101 5.07 6.83 -7.41
CA ARG A 101 4.15 7.66 -6.60
C ARG A 101 3.94 7.07 -5.20
N LEU A 102 3.81 5.76 -5.07
CA LEU A 102 3.65 5.09 -3.78
C LEU A 102 4.89 5.25 -2.90
N LEU A 103 6.10 5.16 -3.48
CA LEU A 103 7.37 5.37 -2.78
C LEU A 103 7.44 6.73 -2.06
N THR A 104 6.70 7.72 -2.53
CA THR A 104 6.65 9.04 -1.86
C THR A 104 6.09 9.00 -0.44
N SER A 105 5.38 7.94 -0.06
CA SER A 105 4.93 7.71 1.33
C SER A 105 6.07 7.57 2.34
N LEU A 106 7.29 7.23 1.88
CA LEU A 106 8.47 7.10 2.72
C LEU A 106 9.33 8.37 2.76
N ARG A 107 8.95 9.48 2.09
CA ARG A 107 9.76 10.71 2.00
C ARG A 107 10.14 11.33 3.35
N ASP A 108 9.23 11.28 4.30
CA ASP A 108 9.41 11.88 5.63
C ASP A 108 10.05 10.92 6.65
N TRP A 109 10.72 9.84 6.21
CA TRP A 109 11.23 8.79 7.11
C TRP A 109 12.11 9.33 8.25
N LYS A 110 12.93 10.36 7.99
CA LYS A 110 13.80 11.01 8.98
C LYS A 110 13.06 11.70 10.13
N LYS A 111 11.74 11.93 10.02
CA LYS A 111 10.90 12.52 11.08
C LYS A 111 10.36 11.48 12.08
N TYR A 112 10.51 10.19 11.80
CA TYR A 112 10.02 9.12 12.67
C TYR A 112 11.03 8.74 13.75
N SER A 113 10.59 7.94 14.73
CA SER A 113 11.49 7.35 15.75
C SER A 113 12.65 6.57 15.13
N PRO A 114 13.84 6.49 15.76
CA PRO A 114 15.01 5.77 15.24
C PRO A 114 14.72 4.32 14.78
N ALA A 115 13.91 3.57 15.53
CA ALA A 115 13.52 2.22 15.14
C ALA A 115 12.76 2.16 13.80
N ARG A 116 11.86 3.12 13.55
CA ARG A 116 11.12 3.22 12.27
C ARG A 116 12.00 3.74 11.15
N GLN A 117 12.89 4.68 11.45
CA GLN A 117 13.87 5.16 10.48
C GLN A 117 14.71 4.02 9.92
N SER A 118 15.21 3.13 10.80
CA SER A 118 15.98 1.96 10.39
C SER A 118 15.18 1.05 9.45
N LEU A 119 13.92 0.74 9.78
CA LEU A 119 13.06 -0.10 8.95
C LEU A 119 12.75 0.52 7.59
N MET A 120 12.38 1.81 7.55
CA MET A 120 12.08 2.52 6.30
C MET A 120 13.32 2.64 5.41
N LYS A 121 14.49 2.94 6.02
CA LYS A 121 15.77 3.01 5.30
C LYS A 121 16.12 1.64 4.70
N GLN A 122 16.02 0.56 5.47
CA GLN A 122 16.25 -0.79 4.98
C GLN A 122 15.34 -1.14 3.80
N THR A 123 14.05 -0.82 3.93
CA THR A 123 13.04 -1.04 2.87
C THR A 123 13.44 -0.33 1.58
N LEU A 124 13.80 0.95 1.66
CA LEU A 124 14.23 1.72 0.50
C LEU A 124 15.57 1.21 -0.08
N GLU A 125 16.53 0.83 0.77
CA GLU A 125 17.80 0.22 0.34
C GLU A 125 17.58 -1.08 -0.44
N HIS A 126 16.68 -1.94 0.03
CA HIS A 126 16.34 -3.17 -0.66
C HIS A 126 15.70 -2.90 -2.02
N ILE A 127 14.75 -1.96 -2.09
CA ILE A 127 14.10 -1.57 -3.35
C ILE A 127 15.15 -1.07 -4.36
N VAL A 128 16.02 -0.15 -3.94
CA VAL A 128 17.08 0.42 -4.81
C VAL A 128 18.05 -0.64 -5.33
N ARG A 129 18.29 -1.71 -4.55
CA ARG A 129 19.19 -2.82 -4.96
C ARG A 129 18.58 -3.79 -5.96
N LYS A 130 17.28 -3.69 -6.29
CA LYS A 130 16.67 -4.55 -7.31
C LYS A 130 17.26 -4.23 -8.69
N GLN A 131 17.86 -5.23 -9.33
CA GLN A 131 18.57 -5.08 -10.61
C GLN A 131 17.71 -4.53 -11.77
N ASP A 132 16.41 -4.80 -11.75
CA ASP A 132 15.48 -4.42 -12.82
C ASP A 132 14.49 -3.33 -12.40
N LEU A 133 14.84 -2.55 -11.37
CA LEU A 133 14.01 -1.44 -10.93
C LEU A 133 13.93 -0.38 -12.04
N SER A 134 12.72 0.08 -12.34
CA SER A 134 12.50 1.12 -13.34
C SER A 134 13.24 2.42 -12.97
N PRO A 135 13.68 3.21 -13.97
CA PRO A 135 14.33 4.50 -13.71
C PRO A 135 13.49 5.43 -12.82
N ASN A 136 12.16 5.43 -13.00
CA ASN A 136 11.24 6.25 -12.20
C ASN A 136 11.27 5.86 -10.72
N SER A 137 11.16 4.56 -10.42
CA SER A 137 11.18 4.09 -9.03
C SER A 137 12.56 4.23 -8.42
N TYR A 138 13.62 3.97 -9.18
CA TYR A 138 15.01 4.17 -8.74
C TYR A 138 15.26 5.64 -8.36
N GLU A 139 14.86 6.59 -9.20
CA GLU A 139 15.03 8.02 -8.94
C GLU A 139 14.33 8.42 -7.63
N ILE A 140 13.06 8.06 -7.47
CA ILE A 140 12.31 8.43 -6.26
C ILE A 140 12.85 7.73 -5.01
N ALA A 141 13.18 6.44 -5.08
CA ALA A 141 13.70 5.70 -3.93
C ALA A 141 15.07 6.21 -3.51
N SER A 142 16.00 6.40 -4.45
CA SER A 142 17.35 6.92 -4.19
C SER A 142 17.31 8.34 -3.62
N LYS A 143 16.51 9.23 -4.21
CA LYS A 143 16.34 10.60 -3.70
C LYS A 143 15.71 10.63 -2.30
N THR A 144 14.84 9.66 -1.99
CA THR A 144 14.24 9.53 -0.67
C THR A 144 15.23 9.01 0.37
N LEU A 145 16.14 8.12 -0.04
CA LEU A 145 17.24 7.63 0.79
C LEU A 145 18.17 8.77 1.25
N GLY A 146 18.42 9.70 0.33
CA GLY A 146 19.33 10.84 0.53
C GLY A 146 20.67 10.63 -0.14
#